data_AF-A0A7W0ZVF1-F1
#
_entry.id   AF-A0A7W0ZVF1-F1
#
_cell.length_a   1.000
_cell.length_b   1.000
_cell.length_c   1.000
_cell.angle_alpha   90.00
_cell.angle_beta   90.00
_cell.angle_gamma   90.00
#
_symmetry.space_group_name_H-M   'P 1'
#
loop_
_entity.id
_entity.type
_entity.pdbx_description
1 polymer ?
#
loop_
_entity_poly.entity_id
_entity_poly.type
_entity_poly.pdbx_seq_one_letter_code
_entity_poly.pdbx_strand_id
1 'polypeptide(L)'
;YHSFFLSLPLALERPDLRLVHAAWDGSAASALRTATATSVDLFQHHEDATRTHLEQPGGIAAHAKAEKEQYRAALFDHSTRPPLLKNLGTYEELKQTMNPVRVLTSGPERLAEEPFFANGKWRMCDRVKWWNEYTDDVAVIVGHYWRIADHDGEPDEESVSSGKPNLFADHLPHAWVGARQNVFCVDFSIGGRHKERARGRTTFNTRLAAVRWPERQLVFADGPTLAMVPEFTAD
;
A
#
# COMPACT_ATOMS: atom_id res chain seq x y z
N TYR A 1 -16.72 2.01 18.95
CA TYR A 1 -15.77 2.06 17.83
C TYR A 1 -14.91 0.81 17.73
N HIS A 2 -14.22 0.39 18.81
CA HIS A 2 -13.37 -0.82 18.76
C HIS A 2 -14.09 -2.10 18.31
N SER A 3 -15.28 -2.37 18.86
CA SER A 3 -16.11 -3.53 18.49
C SER A 3 -16.53 -3.56 17.01
N PHE A 4 -16.74 -2.39 16.40
CA PHE A 4 -17.09 -2.28 14.99
C PHE A 4 -15.92 -2.74 14.10
N PHE A 5 -14.70 -2.23 14.35
CA PHE A 5 -13.53 -2.62 13.56
C PHE A 5 -13.18 -4.10 13.70
N LEU A 6 -13.39 -4.69 14.88
CA LEU A 6 -13.22 -6.13 15.08
C LEU A 6 -14.25 -6.98 14.31
N SER A 7 -15.41 -6.41 13.95
CA SER A 7 -16.42 -7.10 13.14
C SER A 7 -16.15 -7.01 11.63
N LEU A 8 -15.23 -6.15 11.20
CA LEU A 8 -14.93 -5.98 9.78
C LEU A 8 -13.98 -7.08 9.29
N PRO A 9 -14.22 -7.63 8.08
CA PRO A 9 -13.34 -8.61 7.48
C PRO A 9 -12.03 -7.98 7.03
N LEU A 10 -10.94 -8.76 7.03
CA LEU A 10 -9.66 -8.35 6.42
C LEU A 10 -9.73 -8.29 4.89
N ALA A 11 -10.55 -9.16 4.29
CA ALA A 11 -10.83 -9.19 2.87
C ALA A 11 -12.22 -9.80 2.61
N LEU A 12 -12.83 -9.45 1.49
CA LEU A 12 -14.08 -10.04 0.99
C LEU A 12 -13.82 -10.65 -0.39
N GLU A 13 -14.45 -11.78 -0.67
CA GLU A 13 -14.29 -12.49 -1.95
C GLU A 13 -15.62 -13.03 -2.46
N ARG A 14 -15.78 -12.92 -3.78
CA ARG A 14 -16.81 -13.54 -4.61
C ARG A 14 -16.14 -14.12 -5.86
N PRO A 15 -16.81 -14.97 -6.63
CA PRO A 15 -16.25 -15.51 -7.88
C PRO A 15 -15.80 -14.45 -8.88
N ASP A 16 -16.42 -13.26 -8.86
CA ASP A 16 -16.17 -12.17 -9.81
C ASP A 16 -15.38 -10.99 -9.23
N LEU A 17 -15.18 -10.93 -7.90
CA LEU A 17 -14.60 -9.76 -7.24
C LEU A 17 -13.91 -10.09 -5.92
N ARG A 18 -12.75 -9.46 -5.69
CA ARG A 18 -12.04 -9.43 -4.41
C ARG A 18 -11.95 -7.99 -3.91
N LEU A 19 -12.20 -7.79 -2.62
CA LEU A 19 -12.01 -6.52 -1.93
C LEU A 19 -11.01 -6.72 -0.80
N VAL A 20 -9.97 -5.89 -0.78
CA VAL A 20 -8.93 -5.95 0.24
C VAL A 20 -8.35 -4.56 0.46
N HIS A 21 -7.83 -4.25 1.65
CA HIS A 21 -7.38 -2.89 1.90
C HIS A 21 -6.16 -2.51 1.04
N ALA A 22 -5.13 -3.35 0.98
CA ALA A 22 -3.86 -3.02 0.32
C ALA A 22 -3.44 -3.98 -0.78
N ALA A 23 -3.31 -5.28 -0.54
CA ALA A 23 -2.90 -6.21 -1.59
C ALA A 23 -3.65 -7.53 -1.49
N TRP A 24 -4.02 -8.08 -2.64
CA TRP A 24 -4.51 -9.46 -2.68
C TRP A 24 -3.33 -10.38 -2.94
N ASP A 25 -2.99 -11.19 -1.95
CA ASP A 25 -2.04 -12.29 -2.09
C ASP A 25 -2.77 -13.60 -1.78
N GLY A 26 -2.72 -14.54 -2.73
CA GLY A 26 -3.46 -15.80 -2.62
C GLY A 26 -3.03 -16.65 -1.43
N SER A 27 -1.73 -16.62 -1.10
CA SER A 27 -1.19 -17.40 0.03
C SER A 27 -1.62 -16.80 1.37
N ALA A 28 -1.55 -15.46 1.51
CA ALA A 28 -1.98 -14.74 2.69
C ALA A 28 -3.49 -14.85 2.90
N ALA A 29 -4.28 -14.67 1.84
CA ALA A 29 -5.73 -14.83 1.88
C ALA A 29 -6.13 -16.26 2.28
N SER A 30 -5.45 -17.27 1.73
CA SER A 30 -5.68 -18.68 2.08
C SER A 30 -5.35 -18.99 3.53
N ALA A 31 -4.20 -18.51 4.02
CA ALA A 31 -3.76 -18.70 5.41
C ALA A 31 -4.75 -18.10 6.42
N LEU A 32 -5.41 -16.99 6.08
CA LEU A 32 -6.35 -16.30 6.97
C LEU A 32 -7.80 -16.78 6.81
N ARG A 33 -8.15 -17.49 5.73
CA ARG A 33 -9.53 -17.86 5.40
C ARG A 33 -10.20 -18.76 6.45
N THR A 34 -9.43 -19.69 7.02
CA THR A 34 -9.93 -20.67 7.99
C THR A 34 -9.70 -20.25 9.44
N ALA A 35 -9.15 -19.05 9.66
CA ALA A 35 -8.87 -18.55 10.98
C ALA A 35 -10.16 -18.15 11.71
N THR A 36 -10.27 -18.54 12.98
CA THR A 36 -11.40 -18.19 13.86
C THR A 36 -11.04 -17.11 14.88
N ALA A 37 -9.75 -16.77 14.99
CA ALA A 37 -9.26 -15.73 15.88
C ALA A 37 -9.53 -14.33 15.31
N THR A 38 -9.44 -13.31 16.15
CA THR A 38 -9.63 -11.93 15.70
C THR A 38 -8.49 -11.47 14.81
N SER A 39 -8.71 -10.42 14.00
CA SER A 39 -7.65 -9.84 13.15
C SER A 39 -6.43 -9.37 13.96
N VAL A 40 -6.65 -8.91 15.20
CA VAL A 40 -5.59 -8.47 16.12
C VAL A 40 -4.77 -9.68 16.60
N ASP A 41 -5.44 -10.75 17.02
CA ASP A 41 -4.76 -11.97 17.48
C ASP A 41 -3.96 -12.62 16.34
N LEU A 42 -4.53 -12.64 15.13
CA LEU A 42 -3.84 -13.14 13.94
C LEU A 42 -2.61 -12.29 13.61
N PHE A 43 -2.76 -10.96 13.65
CA PHE A 43 -1.65 -10.06 13.45
C PHE A 43 -0.52 -10.34 14.45
N GLN A 44 -0.84 -10.45 15.74
CA GLN A 44 0.14 -10.69 16.80
C GLN A 44 0.80 -12.07 16.70
N HIS A 45 0.02 -13.11 16.41
CA HIS A 45 0.55 -14.46 16.17
C HIS A 45 1.60 -14.45 15.07
N HIS A 46 1.31 -13.80 13.95
CA HIS A 46 2.25 -13.69 12.84
C HIS A 46 3.41 -12.73 13.12
N GLU A 47 3.22 -11.64 13.88
CA GLU A 47 4.32 -10.79 14.34
C GLU A 47 5.32 -11.58 15.20
N ASP A 48 4.83 -12.42 16.11
CA ASP A 48 5.66 -13.20 17.02
C ASP A 48 6.40 -14.32 16.27
N ALA A 49 5.73 -15.01 15.35
CA ALA A 49 6.36 -16.01 14.49
C ALA A 49 7.45 -15.37 13.60
N THR A 50 7.15 -14.21 13.00
CA THR A 50 8.09 -13.44 12.18
C THR A 50 9.29 -12.98 13.01
N ARG A 51 9.06 -12.43 14.20
CA ARG A 51 10.14 -12.00 15.11
C ARG A 51 11.03 -13.18 15.48
N THR A 52 10.45 -14.31 15.85
CA THR A 52 11.20 -15.54 16.19
C THR A 52 12.10 -15.98 15.03
N HIS A 53 11.57 -15.98 13.80
CA HIS A 53 12.35 -16.32 12.61
C HIS A 53 13.49 -15.34 12.33
N LEU A 54 13.26 -14.04 12.49
CA LEU A 54 14.27 -13.00 12.20
C LEU A 54 15.38 -12.94 13.27
N GLU A 55 15.06 -13.30 14.51
CA GLU A 55 15.95 -13.21 15.69
C GLU A 55 16.67 -14.53 16.05
N GLN A 56 16.35 -15.64 15.37
CA GLN A 56 17.05 -16.90 15.57
C GLN A 56 18.57 -16.76 15.32
N PRO A 57 19.43 -17.63 15.88
CA PRO A 57 20.86 -17.61 15.59
C PRO A 57 21.14 -17.67 14.08
N GLY A 58 21.91 -16.70 13.57
CA GLY A 58 22.16 -16.54 12.12
C GLY A 58 21.06 -15.79 11.36
N GLY A 59 19.99 -15.37 12.04
CA GLY A 59 18.92 -14.54 11.49
C GLY A 59 19.37 -13.10 11.20
N ILE A 60 18.65 -12.46 10.28
CA ILE A 60 19.00 -11.14 9.74
C ILE A 60 18.90 -10.01 10.78
N ALA A 61 18.14 -10.18 11.87
CA ALA A 61 17.86 -9.12 12.83
C ALA A 61 19.12 -8.54 13.47
N ALA A 62 20.12 -9.37 13.79
CA ALA A 62 21.38 -8.90 14.37
C ALA A 62 22.17 -8.02 13.39
N HIS A 63 22.22 -8.41 12.12
CA HIS A 63 22.89 -7.66 11.07
C HIS A 63 22.16 -6.34 10.76
N ALA A 64 20.83 -6.37 10.66
CA ALA A 64 20.00 -5.19 10.50
C ALA A 64 20.17 -4.19 11.65
N LYS A 65 20.24 -4.68 12.90
CA LYS A 65 20.49 -3.86 14.09
C LYS A 65 21.87 -3.20 14.04
N ALA A 66 22.90 -3.92 13.61
CA ALA A 66 24.25 -3.39 13.50
C ALA A 66 24.32 -2.27 12.45
N GLU A 67 23.74 -2.47 11.26
CA GLU A 67 23.64 -1.41 10.24
C GLU A 67 22.87 -0.20 10.76
N LYS A 68 21.71 -0.41 11.39
CA LYS A 68 20.89 0.68 11.91
C LYS A 68 21.64 1.52 12.96
N GLU A 69 22.42 0.89 13.83
CA GLU A 69 23.20 1.61 14.83
C GLU A 69 24.38 2.36 14.19
N GLN A 70 25.08 1.74 13.24
CA GLN A 70 26.17 2.37 12.50
C GLN A 70 25.74 3.66 11.78
N TYR A 71 24.52 3.67 11.21
CA TYR A 71 24.01 4.81 10.44
C TYR A 71 22.92 5.60 11.16
N ARG A 72 22.80 5.47 12.49
CA ARG A 72 21.71 6.04 13.29
C ARG A 72 21.47 7.53 13.04
N ALA A 73 22.53 8.33 13.00
CA ALA A 73 22.43 9.77 12.78
C ALA A 73 21.99 10.10 11.35
N ALA A 74 22.62 9.47 10.35
CA ALA A 74 22.31 9.68 8.94
C ALA A 74 20.87 9.29 8.58
N LEU A 75 20.31 8.24 9.20
CA LEU A 75 18.95 7.76 8.91
C LEU A 75 17.85 8.81 9.10
N PHE A 76 18.07 9.83 9.94
CA PHE A 76 17.10 10.90 10.22
C PHE A 76 17.53 12.27 9.69
N ASP A 77 18.69 12.35 9.04
CA ASP A 77 19.19 13.58 8.46
C ASP A 77 18.94 13.58 6.94
N HIS A 78 17.99 14.41 6.50
CA HIS A 78 17.67 14.57 5.09
C HIS A 78 18.87 15.03 4.24
N SER A 79 19.83 15.74 4.85
CA SER A 79 21.01 16.25 4.13
C SER A 79 22.09 15.20 3.92
N THR A 80 22.01 14.06 4.61
CA THR A 80 23.04 13.00 4.57
C THR A 80 22.42 11.68 4.10
N ARG A 81 22.53 11.38 2.81
CA ARG A 81 22.07 10.10 2.25
C ARG A 81 22.97 8.94 2.69
N PRO A 82 22.48 7.95 3.46
CA PRO A 82 23.24 6.74 3.76
C PRO A 82 23.35 5.84 2.52
N PRO A 83 24.29 4.87 2.48
CA PRO A 83 24.21 3.79 1.50
C PRO A 83 22.93 2.95 1.72
N LEU A 84 22.57 2.12 0.74
CA LEU A 84 21.50 1.14 0.92
C LEU A 84 21.92 0.13 2.01
N LEU A 85 21.26 0.21 3.17
CA LEU A 85 21.48 -0.70 4.29
C LEU A 85 20.73 -2.01 4.01
N LYS A 86 21.40 -2.93 3.32
CA LYS A 86 20.77 -4.13 2.76
C LYS A 86 20.16 -5.03 3.83
N ASN A 87 20.84 -5.23 4.96
CA ASN A 87 20.31 -6.09 6.03
C ASN A 87 19.09 -5.43 6.69
N LEU A 88 19.12 -4.11 6.89
CA LEU A 88 17.97 -3.36 7.40
C LEU A 88 16.78 -3.43 6.44
N GLY A 89 17.00 -3.24 5.14
CA GLY A 89 15.96 -3.38 4.13
C GLY A 89 15.39 -4.79 4.07
N THR A 90 16.23 -5.82 3.94
CA THR A 90 15.78 -7.22 3.95
C THR A 90 15.00 -7.57 5.23
N TYR A 91 15.42 -7.05 6.39
CA TYR A 91 14.65 -7.22 7.63
C TYR A 91 13.26 -6.55 7.55
N GLU A 92 13.17 -5.32 7.03
CA GLU A 92 11.88 -4.61 6.86
C GLU A 92 10.96 -5.33 5.85
N GLU A 93 11.50 -5.78 4.71
CA GLU A 93 10.80 -6.57 3.69
C GLU A 93 10.26 -7.89 4.24
N LEU A 94 11.09 -8.69 4.93
CA LEU A 94 10.67 -9.95 5.52
C LEU A 94 9.59 -9.72 6.60
N LYS A 95 9.77 -8.69 7.42
CA LYS A 95 8.77 -8.34 8.43
C LYS A 95 7.41 -8.02 7.81
N GLN A 96 7.41 -7.36 6.66
CA GLN A 96 6.20 -6.99 5.94
C GLN A 96 5.52 -8.19 5.27
N THR A 97 6.31 -9.06 4.65
CA THR A 97 5.84 -10.17 3.81
C THR A 97 5.47 -11.43 4.61
N MET A 98 6.12 -11.71 5.74
CA MET A 98 5.85 -12.90 6.56
C MET A 98 4.59 -12.81 7.41
N ASN A 99 3.98 -11.62 7.51
CA ASN A 99 2.71 -11.42 8.21
C ASN A 99 1.57 -11.27 7.19
N PRO A 100 0.71 -12.29 7.00
CA PRO A 100 -0.35 -12.22 6.01
C PRO A 100 -1.36 -11.09 6.30
N VAL A 101 -1.56 -10.72 7.57
CA VAL A 101 -2.41 -9.56 7.91
C VAL A 101 -1.77 -8.26 7.43
N ARG A 102 -0.43 -8.10 7.55
CA ARG A 102 0.28 -6.95 6.98
C ARG A 102 0.19 -6.91 5.46
N VAL A 103 0.34 -8.04 4.78
CA VAL A 103 0.22 -8.11 3.32
C VAL A 103 -1.15 -7.59 2.87
N LEU A 104 -2.24 -8.11 3.45
CA LEU A 104 -3.60 -7.71 3.08
C LEU A 104 -3.92 -6.25 3.46
N THR A 105 -3.36 -5.73 4.55
CA THR A 105 -3.73 -4.40 5.09
C THR A 105 -2.74 -3.28 4.79
N SER A 106 -1.51 -3.59 4.41
CA SER A 106 -0.45 -2.60 4.16
C SER A 106 0.35 -2.87 2.89
N GLY A 107 0.08 -3.98 2.20
CA GLY A 107 0.70 -4.33 0.93
C GLY A 107 2.11 -4.89 1.10
N PRO A 108 2.67 -5.53 0.07
CA PRO A 108 4.06 -5.93 0.07
C PRO A 108 4.98 -4.71 -0.06
N GLU A 109 6.14 -4.81 0.58
CA GLU A 109 7.28 -3.92 0.37
C GLU A 109 8.46 -4.78 -0.07
N ARG A 110 9.39 -4.21 -0.84
CA ARG A 110 10.63 -4.86 -1.26
C ARG A 110 11.83 -3.99 -0.92
N LEU A 111 13.00 -4.60 -0.80
CA LEU A 111 14.26 -3.87 -0.75
C LEU A 111 14.33 -2.89 -1.93
N ALA A 112 14.50 -1.61 -1.62
CA ALA A 112 14.61 -0.57 -2.63
C ALA A 112 15.93 -0.71 -3.40
N GLU A 113 15.95 -0.28 -4.67
CA GLU A 113 17.20 -0.20 -5.44
C GLU A 113 18.18 0.79 -4.79
N GLU A 114 17.63 1.83 -4.17
CA GLU A 114 18.35 2.98 -3.66
C GLU A 114 17.59 3.58 -2.45
N PRO A 115 18.27 4.06 -1.40
CA PRO A 115 17.59 4.62 -0.24
C PRO A 115 16.92 5.95 -0.60
N PHE A 116 15.70 6.16 -0.12
CA PHE A 116 14.91 7.38 -0.39
C PHE A 116 14.39 7.99 0.91
N PHE A 117 14.22 9.31 0.95
CA PHE A 117 13.78 10.01 2.15
C PHE A 117 12.26 10.17 2.15
N ALA A 118 11.58 9.59 3.14
CA ALA A 118 10.13 9.69 3.25
C ALA A 118 9.65 9.65 4.70
N ASN A 119 8.73 10.56 5.05
CA ASN A 119 8.19 10.74 6.40
C ASN A 119 9.29 10.91 7.47
N GLY A 120 10.29 11.75 7.19
CA GLY A 120 11.32 12.14 8.17
C GLY A 120 12.43 11.10 8.41
N LYS A 121 12.56 10.08 7.56
CA LYS A 121 13.69 9.15 7.61
C LYS A 121 14.04 8.58 6.24
N TRP A 122 15.30 8.19 6.07
CA TRP A 122 15.73 7.35 4.95
C TRP A 122 15.14 5.95 5.07
N ARG A 123 14.56 5.48 3.97
CA ARG A 123 13.92 4.17 3.82
C ARG A 123 14.80 3.25 3.02
N MET A 124 14.80 1.97 3.40
CA MET A 124 15.52 0.90 2.69
C MET A 124 14.56 -0.02 1.94
N CYS A 125 13.27 0.02 2.26
CA CYS A 125 12.21 -0.68 1.57
C CYS A 125 11.21 0.29 0.94
N ASP A 126 10.70 -0.10 -0.22
CA ASP A 126 9.69 0.63 -0.95
C ASP A 126 8.46 -0.23 -1.23
N ARG A 127 7.34 0.45 -1.47
CA ARG A 127 6.10 -0.17 -1.95
C ARG A 127 6.29 -0.61 -3.38
N VAL A 128 5.68 -1.73 -3.72
CA VAL A 128 5.73 -2.27 -5.09
C VAL A 128 4.37 -2.27 -5.74
N LYS A 129 4.37 -2.15 -7.08
CA LYS A 129 3.21 -2.33 -7.95
C LYS A 129 2.83 -3.82 -8.04
N TRP A 130 2.42 -4.42 -6.92
CA TRP A 130 2.15 -5.87 -6.80
C TRP A 130 1.15 -6.39 -7.85
N TRP A 131 0.26 -5.53 -8.34
CA TRP A 131 -0.67 -5.83 -9.41
C TRP A 131 0.00 -6.22 -10.74
N ASN A 132 1.27 -5.85 -10.95
CA ASN A 132 2.06 -6.29 -12.11
C ASN A 132 2.39 -7.78 -12.07
N GLU A 133 2.36 -8.40 -10.88
CA GLU A 133 2.61 -9.83 -10.69
C GLU A 133 1.30 -10.59 -10.41
N TYR A 134 0.16 -9.89 -10.33
CA TYR A 134 -1.14 -10.50 -10.10
C TYR A 134 -1.69 -11.12 -11.39
N THR A 135 -1.80 -12.45 -11.39
CA THR A 135 -2.16 -13.24 -12.57
C THR A 135 -3.47 -14.02 -12.42
N ASP A 136 -4.31 -13.71 -11.45
CA ASP A 136 -5.65 -14.30 -11.39
C ASP A 136 -6.60 -13.48 -12.27
N ASP A 137 -7.65 -14.10 -12.81
CA ASP A 137 -8.63 -13.41 -13.65
C ASP A 137 -9.63 -12.57 -12.84
N VAL A 138 -9.78 -12.85 -11.55
CA VAL A 138 -10.74 -12.17 -10.65
C VAL A 138 -10.31 -10.72 -10.42
N ALA A 139 -11.25 -9.78 -10.57
CA ALA A 139 -10.95 -8.37 -10.32
C ALA A 139 -10.69 -8.08 -8.84
N VAL A 140 -9.79 -7.13 -8.55
CA VAL A 140 -9.45 -6.70 -7.19
C VAL A 140 -9.65 -5.20 -7.02
N ILE A 141 -10.38 -4.79 -5.99
CA ILE A 141 -10.46 -3.38 -5.57
C ILE A 141 -9.65 -3.21 -4.27
N VAL A 142 -8.82 -2.17 -4.24
CA VAL A 142 -7.98 -1.79 -3.09
C VAL A 142 -8.10 -0.31 -2.73
N GLY A 143 -7.64 0.07 -1.55
CA GLY A 143 -7.77 1.44 -1.03
C GLY A 143 -6.58 1.96 -0.22
N HIS A 144 -5.34 1.55 -0.53
CA HIS A 144 -4.15 1.87 0.28
C HIS A 144 -3.15 2.82 -0.38
N TYR A 145 -3.19 2.96 -1.71
CA TYR A 145 -2.07 3.52 -2.48
C TYR A 145 -2.25 4.97 -2.92
N TRP A 146 -3.25 5.68 -2.40
CA TRP A 146 -3.36 7.15 -2.53
C TRP A 146 -3.27 7.60 -3.99
N ARG A 147 -4.21 7.11 -4.80
CA ARG A 147 -4.36 7.51 -6.20
C ARG A 147 -4.70 9.01 -6.30
N ILE A 148 -4.37 9.62 -7.42
CA ILE A 148 -4.66 11.02 -7.73
C ILE A 148 -5.84 11.07 -8.70
N ALA A 149 -6.82 11.94 -8.41
CA ALA A 149 -8.08 11.99 -9.15
C ALA A 149 -8.03 12.87 -10.40
N ASP A 150 -7.27 13.97 -10.35
CA ASP A 150 -7.17 14.96 -11.44
C ASP A 150 -5.71 15.15 -11.84
N HIS A 151 -5.45 15.16 -13.15
CA HIS A 151 -4.15 15.50 -13.73
C HIS A 151 -4.10 16.94 -14.29
N ASP A 152 -5.21 17.69 -14.20
CA ASP A 152 -5.35 19.03 -14.79
C ASP A 152 -4.61 20.13 -14.00
N GLY A 153 -3.82 19.76 -12.99
CA GLY A 153 -2.92 20.64 -12.25
C GLY A 153 -1.87 19.82 -11.50
N GLU A 154 -0.75 20.45 -11.12
CA GLU A 154 0.28 19.74 -10.36
C GLU A 154 -0.29 19.24 -9.02
N PRO A 155 -0.18 17.93 -8.74
CA PRO A 155 -0.69 17.39 -7.50
C PRO A 155 0.07 18.00 -6.32
N ASP A 156 -0.66 18.30 -5.26
CA ASP A 156 -0.05 18.68 -3.99
C ASP A 156 0.61 17.46 -3.35
N GLU A 157 1.87 17.22 -3.74
CA GLU A 157 2.67 16.08 -3.33
C GLU A 157 2.73 15.92 -1.80
N GLU A 158 2.74 17.03 -1.06
CA GLU A 158 2.78 16.98 0.40
C GLU A 158 1.45 16.48 0.99
N SER A 159 0.33 16.80 0.33
CA SER A 159 -1.00 16.30 0.71
C SER A 159 -1.27 14.87 0.27
N VAL A 160 -0.70 14.44 -0.86
CA VAL A 160 -1.02 13.16 -1.53
C VAL A 160 0.00 12.07 -1.21
N SER A 161 1.29 12.36 -1.22
CA SER A 161 2.32 11.32 -1.14
C SER A 161 3.29 11.51 0.02
N SER A 162 3.46 12.75 0.52
CA SER A 162 4.44 13.10 1.57
C SER A 162 5.84 12.54 1.25
N GLY A 163 6.25 12.66 -0.02
CA GLY A 163 7.54 12.17 -0.54
C GLY A 163 7.56 10.69 -0.94
N LYS A 164 6.43 9.99 -0.91
CA LYS A 164 6.33 8.63 -1.48
C LYS A 164 6.18 8.70 -3.01
N PRO A 165 6.69 7.71 -3.75
CA PRO A 165 6.46 7.62 -5.19
C PRO A 165 4.97 7.54 -5.52
N ASN A 166 4.54 8.24 -6.58
CA ASN A 166 3.21 8.08 -7.15
C ASN A 166 3.17 6.79 -7.98
N LEU A 167 2.65 5.71 -7.40
CA LEU A 167 2.53 4.41 -8.07
C LEU A 167 1.59 4.44 -9.30
N PHE A 168 0.79 5.49 -9.45
CA PHE A 168 -0.19 5.66 -10.52
C PHE A 168 0.17 6.76 -11.53
N ALA A 169 1.40 7.29 -11.51
CA ALA A 169 1.80 8.44 -12.35
C ALA A 169 1.49 8.23 -13.85
N ASP A 170 1.68 7.02 -14.34
CA ASP A 170 1.50 6.67 -15.76
C ASP A 170 0.07 6.22 -16.11
N HIS A 171 -0.86 6.27 -15.15
CA HIS A 171 -2.19 5.69 -15.29
C HIS A 171 -3.30 6.76 -15.21
N LEU A 172 -4.31 6.65 -16.10
CA LEU A 172 -5.52 7.46 -15.99
C LEU A 172 -6.21 7.21 -14.65
N PRO A 173 -6.85 8.19 -13.99
CA PRO A 173 -7.49 8.02 -12.68
C PRO A 173 -8.59 6.95 -12.62
N HIS A 174 -9.23 6.64 -13.74
CA HIS A 174 -10.29 5.65 -13.86
C HIS A 174 -9.86 4.38 -14.61
N ALA A 175 -8.54 4.20 -14.86
CA ALA A 175 -8.02 3.00 -15.48
C ALA A 175 -7.85 1.84 -14.49
N TRP A 176 -8.04 0.61 -14.96
CA TRP A 176 -7.55 -0.60 -14.30
C TRP A 176 -6.04 -0.77 -14.52
N VAL A 177 -5.34 -1.34 -13.53
CA VAL A 177 -3.89 -1.58 -13.56
C VAL A 177 -3.57 -3.08 -13.39
N GLY A 178 -2.31 -3.44 -13.63
CA GLY A 178 -1.80 -4.79 -13.43
C GLY A 178 -1.72 -5.62 -14.71
N ALA A 179 -1.09 -6.80 -14.60
CA ALA A 179 -0.80 -7.66 -15.74
C ALA A 179 -2.03 -8.07 -16.55
N ARG A 180 -3.20 -8.12 -15.89
CA ARG A 180 -4.50 -8.42 -16.51
C ARG A 180 -5.46 -7.24 -16.55
N GLN A 181 -4.99 -6.03 -16.20
CA GLN A 181 -5.81 -4.83 -16.12
C GLN A 181 -7.09 -5.07 -15.29
N ASN A 182 -6.92 -5.68 -14.12
CA ASN A 182 -8.02 -6.12 -13.26
C ASN A 182 -7.81 -5.78 -11.78
N VAL A 183 -6.84 -4.90 -11.46
CA VAL A 183 -6.70 -4.30 -10.14
C VAL A 183 -7.07 -2.82 -10.21
N PHE A 184 -7.83 -2.33 -9.23
CA PHE A 184 -8.22 -0.92 -9.17
C PHE A 184 -8.08 -0.36 -7.76
N CYS A 185 -7.37 0.77 -7.64
CA CYS A 185 -7.29 1.53 -6.39
C CYS A 185 -8.38 2.60 -6.35
N VAL A 186 -9.34 2.45 -5.43
CA VAL A 186 -10.45 3.41 -5.20
C VAL A 186 -10.10 4.50 -4.18
N ASP A 187 -8.95 4.38 -3.52
CA ASP A 187 -8.46 5.41 -2.60
C ASP A 187 -7.85 6.57 -3.39
N PHE A 188 -8.57 7.69 -3.44
CA PHE A 188 -8.14 8.95 -4.05
C PHE A 188 -7.61 9.95 -3.00
N SER A 189 -6.82 9.45 -2.06
CA SER A 189 -6.02 10.27 -1.14
C SER A 189 -6.86 11.16 -0.21
N ILE A 190 -8.14 10.83 0.03
CA ILE A 190 -9.07 11.69 0.79
C ILE A 190 -8.55 12.05 2.19
N GLY A 191 -7.71 11.20 2.79
CA GLY A 191 -7.05 11.50 4.07
C GLY A 191 -6.19 12.78 4.04
N GLY A 192 -5.66 13.15 2.88
CA GLY A 192 -4.89 14.38 2.66
C GLY A 192 -5.71 15.67 2.69
N ARG A 193 -7.05 15.58 2.59
CA ARG A 193 -7.96 16.74 2.50
C ARG A 193 -7.78 17.75 3.64
N HIS A 194 -7.44 17.28 4.84
CA HIS A 194 -7.23 18.17 5.98
C HIS A 194 -6.02 19.10 5.78
N LYS A 195 -4.94 18.62 5.13
CA LYS A 195 -3.76 19.43 4.81
C LYS A 195 -4.09 20.47 3.75
N GLU A 196 -4.84 20.08 2.72
CA GLU A 196 -5.30 21.01 1.69
C GLU A 196 -6.13 22.15 2.30
N ARG A 197 -7.07 21.81 3.21
CA ARG A 197 -7.87 22.80 3.95
C ARG A 197 -7.02 23.69 4.85
N ALA A 198 -6.03 23.15 5.55
CA ALA A 198 -5.14 23.93 6.40
C ALA A 198 -4.35 24.99 5.62
N ARG A 199 -4.15 24.79 4.32
CA ARG A 199 -3.51 25.75 3.40
C ARG A 199 -4.50 26.71 2.73
N GLY A 200 -5.77 26.69 3.11
CA GLY A 200 -6.80 27.55 2.55
C GLY A 200 -7.28 27.14 1.15
N ARG A 201 -7.02 25.90 0.70
CA ARG A 201 -7.52 25.44 -0.60
C ARG A 201 -9.04 25.30 -0.60
N THR A 202 -9.65 25.75 -1.70
CA THR A 202 -11.08 25.64 -1.99
C THR A 202 -11.38 24.62 -3.10
N THR A 203 -10.36 24.26 -3.88
CA THR A 203 -10.36 23.15 -4.85
C THR A 203 -9.36 22.10 -4.39
N PHE A 204 -9.73 20.82 -4.49
CA PHE A 204 -9.00 19.72 -3.86
C PHE A 204 -8.55 18.68 -4.88
N ASN A 205 -7.30 18.23 -4.80
CA ASN A 205 -6.80 17.09 -5.58
C ASN A 205 -7.26 15.74 -4.98
N THR A 206 -7.48 15.72 -3.66
CA THR A 206 -7.97 14.53 -2.95
C THR A 206 -9.47 14.38 -3.14
N ARG A 207 -9.97 13.15 -3.35
CA ARG A 207 -11.41 12.90 -3.56
C ARG A 207 -11.91 11.68 -2.79
N LEU A 208 -13.17 11.75 -2.37
CA LEU A 208 -13.88 10.57 -1.85
C LEU A 208 -14.54 9.89 -3.04
N ALA A 209 -14.34 8.58 -3.16
CA ALA A 209 -14.91 7.80 -4.26
C ALA A 209 -15.44 6.44 -3.79
N ALA A 210 -16.30 5.86 -4.62
CA ALA A 210 -16.80 4.50 -4.48
C ALA A 210 -16.79 3.79 -5.84
N VAL A 211 -16.70 2.46 -5.80
CA VAL A 211 -16.89 1.60 -6.98
C VAL A 211 -18.28 0.99 -6.92
N ARG A 212 -19.04 1.13 -8.02
CA ARG A 212 -20.25 0.34 -8.25
C ARG A 212 -19.89 -0.92 -9.03
N TRP A 213 -20.31 -2.05 -8.48
CA TRP A 213 -20.07 -3.37 -9.05
C TRP A 213 -21.39 -4.14 -9.13
N PRO A 214 -21.71 -4.82 -10.24
CA PRO A 214 -20.83 -5.20 -11.37
C PRO A 214 -20.73 -4.18 -12.52
N GLU A 215 -21.33 -2.99 -12.40
CA GLU A 215 -21.37 -2.00 -13.48
C GLU A 215 -20.01 -1.39 -13.85
N ARG A 216 -18.98 -1.61 -13.03
CA ARG A 216 -17.61 -1.08 -13.21
C ARG A 216 -17.61 0.43 -13.36
N GLN A 217 -18.28 1.11 -12.44
CA GLN A 217 -18.35 2.56 -12.41
C GLN A 217 -17.61 3.12 -11.20
N LEU A 218 -16.82 4.16 -11.44
CA LEU A 218 -16.21 4.99 -10.42
C LEU A 218 -17.14 6.17 -10.13
N VAL A 219 -17.56 6.33 -8.88
CA VAL A 219 -18.45 7.40 -8.42
C VAL A 219 -17.67 8.31 -7.48
N PHE A 220 -17.44 9.56 -7.87
CA PHE A 220 -16.88 10.58 -6.97
C PHE A 220 -17.99 11.27 -6.18
N ALA A 221 -17.73 11.57 -4.91
CA ALA A 221 -18.71 12.22 -4.02
C ALA A 221 -19.15 13.62 -4.50
N ASP A 222 -18.25 14.33 -5.18
CA ASP A 222 -18.42 15.70 -5.68
C ASP A 222 -18.30 15.80 -7.20
N GLY A 223 -18.43 14.69 -7.92
CA GLY A 223 -18.08 14.63 -9.34
C GLY A 223 -18.92 13.67 -10.18
N PRO A 224 -18.56 13.51 -11.45
CA PRO A 224 -19.26 12.61 -12.36
C PRO A 224 -19.07 11.16 -11.94
N THR A 225 -20.01 10.31 -12.40
CA THR A 225 -19.78 8.87 -12.49
C THR A 225 -19.02 8.59 -13.77
N LEU A 226 -17.89 7.90 -13.65
CA LEU A 226 -17.04 7.51 -14.77
C LEU A 226 -17.11 6.00 -14.99
N ALA A 227 -17.06 5.56 -16.25
CA ALA A 227 -16.80 4.16 -16.55
C ALA A 227 -15.34 3.83 -16.21
N MET A 228 -15.10 2.69 -15.57
CA MET A 228 -13.75 2.20 -15.32
C MET A 228 -13.25 1.50 -16.58
N VAL A 229 -12.14 1.98 -17.14
CA VAL A 229 -11.63 1.54 -18.45
C VAL A 229 -10.39 0.67 -18.29
N PRO A 230 -10.16 -0.34 -19.14
CA PRO A 230 -8.83 -0.93 -19.27
C PRO A 230 -7.82 0.18 -19.60
N GLU A 231 -6.59 0.03 -19.14
CA GLU A 231 -5.54 0.96 -19.53
C GLU A 231 -5.30 0.87 -21.05
N PHE A 232 -5.26 2.01 -21.73
CA PHE A 232 -4.87 2.05 -23.13
C PHE A 232 -3.36 1.76 -23.19
N THR A 233 -2.98 0.64 -23.80
CA THR A 233 -1.64 0.53 -24.35
C THR A 233 -1.57 1.54 -25.48
N ALA A 234 -0.81 2.63 -25.30
CA ALA A 234 -0.37 3.39 -26.44
C ALA A 234 0.49 2.42 -27.29
N ASP A 235 -0.02 2.08 -28.47
CA ASP A 235 0.78 1.41 -29.51
C ASP A 235 1.93 2.32 -29.96
#